data_AF-A0A5C5VXM8-F1
#
_entry.id   AF-A0A5C5VXM8-F1
#
_cell.length_a   1.000
_cell.length_b   1.000
_cell.length_c   1.000
_cell.angle_alpha   90.00
_cell.angle_beta   90.00
_cell.angle_gamma   90.00
#
_symmetry.space_group_name_H-M   'P 1'
#
loop_
_entity.id
_entity.type
_entity.pdbx_description
1 polymer ?
#
loop_
_entity_poly.entity_id
_entity_poly.type
_entity_poly.pdbx_seq_one_letter_code
_entity_poly.pdbx_strand_id
1 'polypeptide(L)'
;MFRIEPDNDFTVRKLVDLHREGFITVNPEYQRGEVWKTAQKKRLIDSILRGYPLPFFFLHDIECSQAGMKREGFEVIDGQQRINAGV
;
A
#
# COMPACT_ATOMS: atom_id res chain seq x y z
N MET A 1 -12.57 4.07 -10.70
CA MET A 1 -12.76 4.66 -9.35
C MET A 1 -13.15 3.53 -8.43
N PHE A 2 -12.20 2.93 -7.71
CA PHE A 2 -12.51 1.83 -6.81
C PHE A 2 -12.76 2.37 -5.40
N ARG A 3 -14.04 2.34 -5.02
CA ARG A 3 -14.46 2.24 -3.63
C ARG A 3 -14.06 0.82 -3.19
N ILE A 4 -13.42 0.63 -2.04
CA ILE A 4 -13.25 -0.72 -1.52
C ILE A 4 -14.63 -1.20 -1.09
N GLU A 5 -15.32 -1.89 -2.00
CA GLU A 5 -16.53 -2.65 -1.72
C GLU A 5 -16.12 -3.88 -0.90
N PRO A 6 -16.96 -4.33 0.06
CA PRO A 6 -16.62 -5.39 1.01
C PRO A 6 -16.38 -6.78 0.37
N ASP A 7 -16.67 -6.95 -0.91
CA ASP A 7 -16.48 -8.18 -1.69
C ASP A 7 -15.13 -8.25 -2.43
N ASN A 8 -14.26 -7.25 -2.26
CA ASN A 8 -12.89 -7.33 -2.77
C ASN A 8 -12.00 -7.87 -1.65
N ASP A 9 -11.40 -9.05 -1.81
CA ASP A 9 -10.44 -9.71 -0.88
C ASP A 9 -9.12 -8.93 -0.70
N PHE A 10 -9.16 -7.59 -0.73
CA PHE A 10 -8.02 -6.71 -0.58
C PHE A 10 -7.73 -6.43 0.89
N THR A 11 -7.25 -7.47 1.57
CA THR A 11 -6.81 -7.38 2.96
C THR A 11 -5.45 -6.68 3.07
N VAL A 12 -5.15 -6.18 4.27
CA VAL A 12 -3.80 -5.67 4.60
C VAL A 12 -2.74 -6.71 4.25
N ARG A 13 -3.01 -7.99 4.56
CA ARG A 13 -2.11 -9.10 4.23
C ARG A 13 -1.79 -9.19 2.73
N LYS A 14 -2.82 -9.11 1.88
CA LYS A 14 -2.64 -9.13 0.43
C LYS A 14 -1.80 -7.95 -0.05
N LEU A 15 -1.99 -6.76 0.51
CA LEU A 15 -1.18 -5.59 0.20
C LEU A 15 0.29 -5.78 0.59
N VAL A 16 0.57 -6.40 1.75
CA VAL A 16 1.93 -6.75 2.18
C VAL A 16 2.58 -7.77 1.25
N ASP A 17 1.84 -8.81 0.86
CA ASP A 17 2.34 -9.86 -0.02
C ASP A 17 2.68 -9.29 -1.40
N LEU A 18 1.79 -8.48 -1.98
CA LEU A 18 2.05 -7.79 -3.25
C LEU A 18 3.26 -6.83 -3.16
N HIS A 19 3.42 -6.13 -2.03
CA HIS A 19 4.59 -5.26 -1.82
C HIS A 19 5.89 -6.06 -1.74
N ARG A 20 5.89 -7.17 -1.00
CA ARG A 20 7.05 -8.07 -0.86
C ARG A 20 7.42 -8.76 -2.16
N GLU A 21 6.43 -9.14 -2.96
CA GLU A 21 6.64 -9.77 -4.25
C GLU A 21 7.14 -8.77 -5.31
N GLY A 22 6.97 -7.47 -5.09
CA GLY A 22 7.39 -6.41 -6.03
C GLY A 22 6.31 -5.98 -7.02
N PHE A 23 5.07 -6.45 -6.82
CA PHE A 23 3.90 -6.04 -7.61
C PHE A 23 3.30 -4.70 -7.17
N ILE A 24 3.80 -4.10 -6.07
CA ILE A 24 3.46 -2.73 -5.68
C ILE A 24 4.64 -1.81 -5.97
N THR A 25 4.40 -0.85 -6.86
CA THR A 25 5.35 0.21 -7.18
C THR A 25 4.90 1.54 -6.59
N VAL A 26 5.87 2.28 -6.06
CA VAL A 26 5.68 3.65 -5.61
C VAL A 26 6.41 4.55 -6.59
N ASN A 27 5.68 5.45 -7.26
CA ASN A 27 6.28 6.44 -8.13
C ASN A 27 6.96 7.53 -7.26
N PRO A 28 8.29 7.73 -7.39
CA PRO A 28 9.01 8.74 -6.60
C PRO A 28 8.50 10.16 -6.82
N GLU A 29 7.96 10.48 -7.99
CA GLU A 29 7.41 11.81 -8.31
C GLU A 29 6.19 12.15 -7.43
N TYR A 30 5.50 11.12 -6.91
CA TYR A 30 4.36 11.30 -5.99
C TYR A 30 4.80 11.42 -4.53
N GLN A 31 6.07 11.15 -4.22
CA GLN A 31 6.60 11.25 -2.87
C GLN A 31 7.02 12.68 -2.53
N ARG A 32 6.55 13.17 -1.37
CA ARG A 32 7.06 14.41 -0.75
C ARG A 32 8.38 14.20 0.01
N GLY A 33 9.08 13.07 -0.20
CA GLY A 33 10.18 12.57 0.63
C GLY A 33 9.72 11.85 1.90
N GLU A 34 10.64 11.23 2.65
CA GLU A 34 10.31 10.55 3.92
C GLU A 34 9.99 11.58 5.01
N VAL A 35 8.70 11.90 5.16
CA VAL A 35 8.23 12.91 6.13
C VAL A 35 7.74 12.30 7.44
N TRP A 36 7.57 10.98 7.50
CA TRP A 36 7.09 10.29 8.70
C TRP A 36 8.20 10.05 9.72
N LYS A 37 8.12 10.78 10.84
CA LYS A 37 8.96 10.53 12.02
C LYS A 37 8.57 9.21 12.68
N THR A 38 9.48 8.63 13.46
CA THR A 38 9.26 7.39 14.22
C THR A 38 7.96 7.36 15.02
N ALA A 39 7.55 8.52 15.58
CA ALA A 39 6.29 8.62 16.32
C ALA A 39 5.05 8.38 15.44
N GLN A 40 5.06 8.81 14.18
CA GLN A 40 3.96 8.60 13.24
C GLN A 40 3.90 7.13 12.80
N LYS A 41 5.05 6.52 12.52
CA LYS A 41 5.16 5.07 12.24
C LYS A 41 4.59 4.23 13.40
N LYS A 42 4.97 4.56 14.64
CA LYS A 42 4.44 3.89 15.85
C LYS A 42 2.93 4.03 16.01
N ARG A 43 2.36 5.21 15.72
CA ARG A 43 0.90 5.42 15.77
C ARG A 43 0.16 4.60 14.71
N LEU A 44 0.73 4.44 13.52
CA LEU A 44 0.15 3.56 12.50
C LEU A 44 0.08 2.11 13.00
N ILE A 45 1.18 1.61 13.58
CA ILE A 45 1.23 0.26 14.15
C ILE A 45 0.22 0.10 15.28
N ASP A 46 0.12 1.08 16.19
CA ASP A 46 -0.86 1.05 17.29
C ASP A 46 -2.30 1.02 16.77
N SER A 47 -2.63 1.80 15.73
CA SER A 47 -3.95 1.74 15.08
C SER A 47 -4.26 0.37 14.47
N ILE A 48 -3.27 -0.25 13.81
CA ILE A 48 -3.41 -1.61 13.25
C ILE A 48 -3.66 -2.63 14.37
N LEU A 49 -2.87 -2.59 15.45
CA LEU A 49 -3.01 -3.51 16.58
C LEU A 49 -4.35 -3.35 17.32
N ARG A 50 -4.90 -2.13 17.36
CA ARG A 50 -6.21 -1.83 17.97
C ARG A 50 -7.39 -2.11 17.04
N GLY A 51 -7.15 -2.45 15.78
CA GLY A 51 -8.20 -2.65 14.78
C GLY A 51 -8.93 -1.34 14.42
N TYR A 52 -8.29 -0.18 14.58
CA TYR A 52 -8.87 1.07 14.14
C TYR A 52 -8.90 1.15 12.61
N PRO A 53 -9.96 1.74 12.02
CA PRO A 53 -10.04 1.88 10.58
C PRO A 53 -8.89 2.76 10.07
N LEU A 54 -8.13 2.24 9.12
CA LEU A 54 -7.11 3.01 8.43
C LEU A 54 -7.74 3.82 7.29
N PRO A 55 -7.22 5.02 6.99
CA PRO A 55 -7.58 5.73 5.77
C PRO A 55 -7.32 4.85 4.55
N PHE A 56 -8.17 4.98 3.53
CA PHE A 56 -8.07 4.22 2.29
C PHE A 56 -6.69 4.37 1.64
N PHE A 57 -6.24 3.31 0.97
CA PHE A 57 -5.12 3.36 0.05
C PHE A 57 -5.68 3.57 -1.36
N PHE A 58 -5.12 4.52 -2.09
CA PHE A 58 -5.48 4.72 -3.49
C PHE A 58 -4.43 4.04 -4.35
N LEU A 59 -4.86 2.98 -5.05
CA LEU A 59 -4.04 2.19 -5.96
C LEU A 59 -4.52 2.42 -7.39
N HIS A 60 -3.58 2.43 -8.33
CA HIS A 60 -3.83 2.45 -9.76
C HIS A 60 -3.37 1.12 -10.35
N ASP A 61 -4.26 0.43 -11.06
CA ASP A 61 -3.95 -0.84 -11.71
C ASP A 61 -2.97 -0.59 -12.86
N ILE A 62 -1.87 -1.35 -12.87
CA ILE A 62 -0.85 -1.31 -13.91
C ILE A 62 -0.55 -2.73 -14.37
N GLU A 63 -0.04 -2.88 -15.60
CA GLU A 63 0.54 -4.16 -16.01
C GLU A 63 1.96 -4.27 -15.48
N CYS A 64 2.23 -5.29 -14.68
CA CYS A 64 3.57 -5.58 -14.20
C CYS A 64 4.08 -6.89 -14.79
N SER A 65 5.33 -6.89 -15.27
CA SER A 65 6.00 -8.08 -15.77
C SER A 65 7.20 -8.35 -14.89
N GLN A 66 7.06 -9.33 -14.00
CA GLN A 66 8.12 -9.71 -13.06
C GLN A 66 8.43 -11.20 -13.23
N ALA A 67 9.72 -11.52 -13.36
CA ALA A 67 10.20 -12.88 -13.63
C ALA A 67 9.56 -13.57 -14.85
N GLY A 68 9.17 -12.80 -15.88
CA GLY A 68 8.53 -13.31 -17.09
C GLY A 68 7.04 -13.64 -16.95
N MET A 69 6.44 -13.40 -15.78
CA MET A 69 4.99 -13.52 -15.58
C MET A 69 4.34 -12.14 -15.63
N LYS A 70 3.40 -11.96 -16.56
CA LYS A 70 2.51 -10.80 -16.59
C LYS A 70 1.43 -10.98 -15.55
N ARG A 71 1.32 -10.04 -14.61
CA ARG A 71 0.25 -9.97 -13.63
C ARG A 71 -0.19 -8.52 -13.47
N GLU A 72 -1.38 -8.34 -12.92
CA GLU A 72 -1.81 -7.03 -12.44
C GLU A 72 -0.87 -6.59 -11.31
N GLY A 73 -0.21 -5.46 -11.53
CA GLY A 73 0.51 -4.73 -10.50
C GLY A 73 -0.31 -3.52 -10.06
N PHE A 74 0.15 -2.89 -8.99
CA PHE A 74 -0.49 -1.72 -8.41
C PHE A 74 0.52 -0.60 -8.23
N GLU A 75 0.20 0.57 -8.74
CA GLU A 75 0.90 1.80 -8.43
C GLU A 75 0.20 2.53 -7.28
N VAL A 76 0.94 2.92 -6.26
CA VAL A 76 0.38 3.61 -5.09
C VAL A 76 0.26 5.09 -5.40
N ILE A 77 -0.96 5.61 -5.44
CA ILE A 77 -1.25 7.03 -5.67
C ILE A 77 -1.31 7.82 -4.35
N ASP A 78 -1.88 7.22 -3.29
CA ASP A 78 -1.91 7.79 -1.95
C ASP A 78 -1.73 6.70 -0.87
N GLY A 79 -1.17 7.10 0.28
CA GLY A 79 -0.84 6.19 1.38
C GLY A 79 0.60 5.64 1.33
N GLN A 80 1.43 6.15 0.44
CA GLN A 80 2.83 5.71 0.25
C GLN A 80 3.66 5.75 1.56
N GLN A 81 3.46 6.76 2.41
CA GLN A 81 4.14 6.85 3.72
C GLN A 81 3.71 5.75 4.70
N ARG A 82 2.47 5.26 4.57
CA ARG A 82 1.96 4.16 5.40
C ARG A 82 2.58 2.84 4.95
N ILE A 83 2.62 2.57 3.64
CA ILE A 83 3.25 1.37 3.08
C ILE A 83 4.73 1.30 3.48
N ASN A 84 5.46 2.40 3.34
CA ASN A 84 6.88 2.48 3.73
C ASN A 84 7.12 2.37 5.24
N ALA A 85 6.11 2.63 6.08
CA ALA A 85 6.23 2.57 7.53
C ALA A 85 6.15 1.14 8.11
N GLY A 86 5.95 0.14 7.26
CA GLY A 86 5.86 -1.27 7.65
C GLY A 86 4.43 -1.73 7.84
N VAL A 87 3.60 -1.52 6.81
CA VAL A 87 2.47 -2.43 6.58
C VAL A 87 3.05 -3.77 6.19
#